data_AF-A0A1D3DZV4-F1
#
_entry.id   AF-A0A1D3DZV4-F1
#
_cell.length_a   1.000
_cell.length_b   1.000
_cell.length_c   1.000
_cell.angle_alpha   90.00
_cell.angle_beta   90.00
_cell.angle_gamma   90.00
#
_symmetry.space_group_name_H-M   'P 1'
#
loop_
_entity.id
_entity.type
_entity.pdbx_description
1 polymer ?
#
loop_
_entity_poly.entity_id
_entity_poly.type
_entity_poly.pdbx_seq_one_letter_code
_entity_poly.pdbx_strand_id
1 'polypeptide(L)'
;MFVHLTAAANAARMRRGGIRAASRGRGGAGAAERPGAGPGGEVGVRKGVYCFPVLPSYTLTHQWLRELSRHGGPRGLVAVHLRLPDDEPVTVGRYTDPRGPVRTTAAEAVRRVAELPDARGWEVFVPRAVTRQEVHRVRAVRQVAGWRYFPDAHGVTPCTCAGCVVRGEYGSRRLRERRPHPWDGPPPPPGVLLRRVEAAMRGGAGVAGAGGAGGPGTAPGGDVAALCDALRWCGMRRRGPVDRLAPLAAHPDPRVRTALAEAVGGWSTPGVGALLARLAADPDPDVAEAAADATELRAPDPPD
;
A
#
# COMPACT_ATOMS: atom_id res chain seq x y z
N MET A 1 21.35 -16.18 -4.10
CA MET A 1 21.13 -15.41 -2.84
C MET A 1 20.29 -14.19 -3.19
N PHE A 2 19.34 -13.82 -2.32
CA PHE A 2 18.46 -12.66 -2.51
C PHE A 2 18.64 -11.66 -1.37
N VAL A 3 18.11 -10.45 -1.56
CA VAL A 3 17.97 -9.43 -0.52
C VAL A 3 16.52 -8.98 -0.42
N HIS A 4 16.01 -8.90 0.81
CA HIS A 4 14.76 -8.24 1.16
C HIS A 4 15.09 -6.99 1.97
N LEU A 5 14.49 -5.85 1.63
CA LEU A 5 14.63 -4.61 2.38
C LEU A 5 13.46 -4.43 3.33
N THR A 6 13.74 -4.09 4.59
CA THR A 6 12.72 -3.84 5.61
C THR A 6 13.15 -2.73 6.55
N ALA A 7 12.19 -2.15 7.28
CA ALA A 7 12.50 -1.20 8.37
C ALA A 7 13.40 -1.85 9.42
N ALA A 8 14.37 -1.09 9.93
CA ALA A 8 15.33 -1.58 10.93
C ALA A 8 14.65 -2.15 12.19
N ALA A 9 13.49 -1.60 12.58
CA ALA A 9 12.67 -2.10 13.69
C ALA A 9 12.26 -3.58 13.54
N ASN A 10 12.13 -4.08 12.31
CA ASN A 10 11.75 -5.47 12.04
C ASN A 10 12.92 -6.45 12.13
N ALA A 11 14.17 -5.97 12.24
CA ALA A 11 15.37 -6.80 12.17
C ALA A 11 15.40 -7.91 13.23
N ALA A 12 15.08 -7.57 14.49
CA ALA A 12 15.09 -8.53 15.59
C ALA A 12 14.04 -9.64 15.40
N ARG A 13 12.82 -9.26 14.97
CA ARG A 13 11.75 -10.21 14.65
C ARG A 13 12.17 -11.16 13.52
N MET A 14 12.76 -10.63 12.45
CA MET A 14 13.16 -11.43 11.30
C MET A 14 14.29 -12.41 11.61
N ARG A 15 15.24 -12.04 12.48
CA ARG A 15 16.27 -12.97 12.96
C ARG A 15 15.69 -14.15 13.74
N ARG A 16 14.59 -13.94 14.48
CA ARG A 16 13.95 -14.97 15.31
C ARG A 16 12.99 -15.85 14.52
N GLY A 17 12.15 -15.26 13.66
CA GLY A 17 11.01 -15.94 13.06
C GLY A 17 10.96 -15.96 11.54
N GLY A 18 11.94 -15.39 10.85
CA GLY A 18 11.90 -15.22 9.39
C GLY A 18 10.99 -14.06 8.95
N ILE A 19 10.53 -14.10 7.70
CA ILE A 19 9.76 -13.03 7.06
C ILE A 19 8.34 -13.54 6.79
N ARG A 20 7.33 -12.86 7.32
CA ARG A 20 5.92 -13.17 7.05
C ARG A 20 5.55 -12.82 5.61
N ALA A 21 4.67 -13.63 5.02
CA ALA A 21 3.99 -13.31 3.78
C ALA A 21 2.95 -12.20 4.02
N ALA A 22 3.35 -10.95 3.79
CA ALA A 22 2.49 -9.78 4.00
C ALA A 22 2.19 -9.02 2.70
N SER A 23 3.06 -9.14 1.69
CA SER A 23 2.92 -8.39 0.43
C SER A 23 2.01 -9.11 -0.55
N ARG A 24 1.14 -8.38 -1.25
CA ARG A 24 0.31 -8.92 -2.34
C ARG A 24 1.15 -8.96 -3.63
N GLY A 25 1.23 -10.12 -4.28
CA GLY A 25 1.94 -10.27 -5.55
C GLY A 25 1.15 -9.67 -6.73
N ARG A 26 1.85 -9.18 -7.76
CA ARG A 26 1.21 -8.62 -8.98
C ARG A 26 0.61 -9.66 -9.94
N GLY A 27 0.88 -10.95 -9.72
CA GLY A 27 0.41 -12.05 -10.59
C GLY A 27 -0.98 -12.56 -10.21
N GLY A 28 -2.00 -11.71 -10.26
CA GLY A 28 -3.38 -12.04 -9.88
C GLY A 28 -4.26 -12.63 -11.00
N ALA A 29 -3.78 -12.70 -12.25
CA ALA A 29 -4.60 -13.13 -13.40
C ALA A 29 -4.20 -14.50 -13.97
N GLY A 30 -3.67 -15.41 -13.13
CA GLY A 30 -3.22 -16.75 -13.55
C GLY A 30 -3.28 -17.80 -12.45
N ALA A 31 -4.21 -17.65 -11.50
CA ALA A 31 -4.50 -18.67 -10.51
C ALA A 31 -5.45 -19.75 -11.09
N ALA A 32 -4.93 -20.51 -12.04
CA ALA A 32 -5.36 -21.87 -12.36
C ALA A 32 -4.05 -22.60 -12.73
N GLU A 33 -3.69 -23.77 -12.20
CA GLU A 33 -4.52 -24.88 -11.76
C GLU A 33 -3.94 -25.48 -10.47
N ARG A 34 -4.78 -25.62 -9.44
CA ARG A 34 -4.86 -26.91 -8.76
C ARG A 34 -5.96 -27.67 -9.48
N PRO A 35 -5.77 -28.93 -9.90
CA PRO A 35 -6.90 -29.77 -10.26
C PRO A 35 -7.74 -29.94 -8.99
N GLY A 36 -8.96 -29.37 -8.95
CA GLY A 36 -9.93 -29.62 -7.88
C GLY A 36 -10.59 -28.41 -7.19
N ALA A 37 -10.34 -27.16 -7.57
CA ALA A 37 -11.11 -26.03 -7.04
C ALA A 37 -12.34 -25.78 -7.92
N GLY A 38 -13.53 -26.08 -7.42
CA GLY A 38 -14.80 -25.86 -8.11
C GLY A 38 -15.08 -24.38 -8.43
N PRO A 39 -16.04 -24.11 -9.32
CA PRO A 39 -16.40 -22.76 -9.73
C PRO A 39 -17.10 -22.06 -8.56
N GLY A 40 -16.34 -21.26 -7.80
CA GLY A 40 -16.82 -20.58 -6.59
C GLY A 40 -15.73 -20.25 -5.56
N GLY A 41 -14.49 -20.72 -5.76
CA GLY A 41 -13.37 -20.38 -4.89
C GLY A 41 -12.91 -18.94 -5.08
N GLU A 42 -13.12 -18.10 -4.07
CA GLU A 42 -12.49 -16.79 -3.89
C GLU A 42 -11.00 -16.88 -4.26
N VAL A 43 -10.57 -16.13 -5.28
CA VAL A 43 -9.17 -16.11 -5.73
C VAL A 43 -8.37 -15.35 -4.68
N GLY A 44 -8.02 -16.03 -3.59
CA GLY A 44 -7.23 -15.48 -2.50
C GLY A 44 -5.91 -14.95 -3.07
N VAL A 45 -5.73 -13.64 -3.00
CA VAL A 45 -4.47 -12.99 -3.40
C VAL A 45 -3.36 -13.59 -2.54
N ARG A 46 -2.45 -14.36 -3.16
CA ARG A 46 -1.36 -14.99 -2.43
C ARG A 46 -0.45 -13.90 -1.85
N LYS A 47 -0.44 -13.80 -0.51
CA LYS A 47 0.53 -12.99 0.22
C LYS A 47 1.92 -13.63 0.09
N GLY A 48 2.96 -12.82 0.10
CA GLY A 48 4.34 -13.27 -0.09
C GLY A 48 5.36 -12.22 0.30
N VAL A 49 6.59 -12.43 -0.19
CA VAL A 49 7.76 -11.60 0.13
C VAL A 49 8.41 -11.13 -1.16
N TYR A 50 8.60 -9.82 -1.28
CA TYR A 50 9.42 -9.23 -2.33
C TYR A 50 10.90 -9.28 -1.96
N CYS A 51 11.73 -9.71 -2.90
CA CYS A 51 13.17 -9.74 -2.79
C CYS A 51 13.83 -9.43 -4.14
N PHE A 52 15.14 -9.26 -4.14
CA PHE A 52 15.93 -8.99 -5.34
C PHE A 52 17.22 -9.83 -5.33
N PRO A 53 17.70 -10.35 -6.48
CA PRO A 53 18.98 -11.04 -6.54
C PRO A 53 20.13 -10.19 -6.00
N VAL A 54 21.04 -10.80 -5.25
CA VAL A 54 22.30 -10.13 -4.89
C VAL A 54 23.20 -10.13 -6.12
N LEU A 55 23.46 -8.94 -6.68
CA LEU A 55 24.30 -8.72 -7.86
C LEU A 55 25.68 -8.15 -7.47
N PRO A 56 26.68 -8.20 -8.36
CA PRO A 56 27.99 -7.57 -8.11
C PRO A 56 27.90 -6.07 -7.79
N SER A 57 26.92 -5.36 -8.36
CA SER A 57 26.66 -3.95 -8.06
C SER A 57 25.88 -3.79 -6.77
N TYR A 58 26.47 -3.09 -5.78
CA TYR A 58 25.81 -2.74 -4.53
C TYR A 58 24.55 -1.89 -4.77
N THR A 59 24.64 -0.92 -5.70
CA THR A 59 23.53 -0.02 -6.02
C THR A 59 22.36 -0.76 -6.66
N LEU A 60 22.61 -1.73 -7.54
CA LEU A 60 21.53 -2.55 -8.13
C LEU A 60 20.92 -3.49 -7.10
N THR A 61 21.75 -4.13 -6.28
CA THR A 61 21.26 -5.02 -5.20
C THR A 61 20.32 -4.29 -4.24
N HIS A 62 20.62 -3.02 -3.92
CA HIS A 62 19.86 -2.20 -2.98
C HIS A 62 19.07 -1.09 -3.70
N GLN A 63 18.67 -1.32 -4.96
CA GLN A 63 18.11 -0.27 -5.83
C GLN A 63 16.83 0.40 -5.31
N TRP A 64 16.06 -0.30 -4.49
CA TRP A 64 14.79 0.15 -3.92
C TRP A 64 14.95 0.95 -2.63
N LEU A 65 16.17 1.07 -2.09
CA LEU A 65 16.39 1.56 -0.74
C LEU A 65 15.94 3.02 -0.58
N ARG A 66 16.39 3.93 -1.45
CA ARG A 66 15.95 5.33 -1.42
C ARG A 66 14.45 5.49 -1.61
N GLU A 67 13.82 4.71 -2.47
CA GLU A 67 12.36 4.77 -2.65
C GLU A 67 11.60 4.28 -1.42
N LEU A 68 11.95 3.11 -0.90
CA LEU A 68 11.30 2.53 0.29
C LEU A 68 11.58 3.36 1.55
N SER A 69 12.74 4.00 1.65
CA SER A 69 13.09 4.84 2.82
C SER A 69 12.16 6.04 3.01
N ARG A 70 11.43 6.47 1.96
CA ARG A 70 10.41 7.52 2.05
C ARG A 70 9.28 7.18 3.02
N HIS A 71 9.08 5.89 3.26
CA HIS A 71 8.05 5.34 4.13
C HIS A 71 8.63 4.44 5.24
N GLY A 72 9.97 4.31 5.32
CA GLY A 72 10.67 3.29 6.12
C GLY A 72 10.80 3.59 7.61
N GLY A 73 10.15 4.63 8.12
CA GLY A 73 10.25 5.06 9.52
C GLY A 73 11.58 5.75 9.88
N PRO A 74 11.74 6.21 11.13
CA PRO A 74 12.85 7.06 11.55
C PRO A 74 14.20 6.34 11.62
N ARG A 75 14.21 5.00 11.78
CA ARG A 75 15.43 4.18 11.95
C ARG A 75 16.03 3.68 10.62
N GLY A 76 15.41 4.02 9.48
CA GLY A 76 15.88 3.60 8.15
C GLY A 76 15.67 2.11 7.87
N LEU A 77 16.27 1.64 6.76
CA LEU A 77 16.12 0.26 6.27
C LEU A 77 17.35 -0.62 6.57
N VAL A 78 17.11 -1.92 6.67
CA VAL A 78 18.12 -2.99 6.72
C VAL A 78 17.94 -3.96 5.55
N ALA A 79 19.03 -4.61 5.15
CA ALA A 79 19.00 -5.70 4.17
C ALA A 79 18.99 -7.06 4.87
N VAL A 80 17.99 -7.87 4.55
CA VAL A 80 17.89 -9.27 4.96
C VAL A 80 18.28 -10.13 3.78
N HIS A 81 19.45 -10.77 3.87
CA HIS A 81 19.92 -11.68 2.83
C HIS A 81 19.26 -13.05 3.00
N LEU A 82 18.72 -13.58 1.91
CA LEU A 82 17.96 -14.83 1.89
C LEU A 82 18.69 -15.88 1.05
N ARG A 83 18.65 -17.13 1.52
CA ARG A 83 19.07 -18.31 0.78
C ARG A 83 17.85 -19.18 0.53
N LEU A 84 17.25 -19.00 -0.63
CA LEU A 84 16.15 -19.83 -1.13
C LEU A 84 16.73 -21.07 -1.84
N PRO A 85 16.02 -22.20 -1.83
CA PRO A 85 16.30 -23.33 -2.72
C PRO A 85 16.27 -22.90 -4.19
N ASP A 86 17.08 -23.54 -5.05
CA ASP A 86 17.21 -23.15 -6.46
C ASP A 86 15.91 -23.39 -7.26
N ASP A 87 15.15 -24.40 -6.88
CA ASP A 87 13.86 -24.81 -7.44
C ASP A 87 12.66 -24.06 -6.83
N GLU A 88 12.89 -23.17 -5.85
CA GLU A 88 11.83 -22.42 -5.19
C GLU A 88 10.94 -21.68 -6.21
N PRO A 89 9.62 -21.91 -6.24
CA PRO A 89 8.73 -21.23 -7.15
C PRO A 89 8.63 -19.73 -6.83
N VAL A 90 8.94 -18.89 -7.81
CA VAL A 90 8.87 -17.42 -7.70
C VAL A 90 8.20 -16.81 -8.91
N THR A 91 7.88 -15.51 -8.83
CA THR A 91 7.65 -14.70 -10.02
C THR A 91 8.72 -13.63 -10.15
N VAL A 92 9.09 -13.27 -11.38
CA VAL A 92 10.08 -12.25 -11.69
C VAL A 92 9.54 -11.31 -12.75
N GLY A 93 9.74 -10.01 -12.58
CA GLY A 93 9.28 -9.02 -13.57
C GLY A 93 9.69 -7.60 -13.22
N ARG A 94 9.52 -6.69 -14.18
CA ARG A 94 9.71 -5.26 -13.98
C ARG A 94 8.46 -4.63 -13.36
N TYR A 95 8.66 -3.68 -12.46
CA TYR A 95 7.56 -3.12 -11.65
C TYR A 95 6.48 -2.37 -12.44
N THR A 96 6.84 -1.84 -13.61
CA THR A 96 5.95 -1.12 -14.53
C THR A 96 5.47 -1.97 -15.69
N ASP A 97 5.82 -3.26 -15.75
CA ASP A 97 5.46 -4.09 -16.89
C ASP A 97 3.95 -4.41 -16.87
N PRO A 98 3.16 -3.92 -17.85
CA PRO A 98 1.73 -4.21 -17.91
C PRO A 98 1.44 -5.69 -18.17
N ARG A 99 2.40 -6.46 -18.70
CA ARG A 99 2.27 -7.91 -18.91
C ARG A 99 2.36 -8.70 -17.61
N GLY A 100 2.77 -8.06 -16.52
CA GLY A 100 2.93 -8.68 -15.22
C GLY A 100 4.18 -9.57 -15.10
N PRO A 101 4.45 -10.11 -13.91
CA PRO A 101 5.63 -10.92 -13.66
C PRO A 101 5.45 -12.36 -14.19
N VAL A 102 6.55 -12.98 -14.62
CA VAL A 102 6.57 -14.35 -15.17
C VAL A 102 6.90 -15.35 -14.05
N ARG A 103 6.21 -16.50 -14.02
CA ARG A 103 6.52 -17.61 -13.10
C ARG A 103 7.80 -18.31 -13.49
N THR A 104 8.64 -18.63 -12.51
CA THR A 104 9.93 -19.30 -12.71
C THR A 104 10.45 -19.89 -11.39
N THR A 105 11.70 -20.35 -11.36
CA THR A 105 12.39 -20.78 -10.13
C THR A 105 13.34 -19.69 -9.62
N ALA A 106 13.73 -19.76 -8.36
CA ALA A 106 14.66 -18.80 -7.77
C ALA A 106 16.00 -18.74 -8.51
N ALA A 107 16.60 -19.88 -8.88
CA ALA A 107 17.85 -19.89 -9.64
C ALA A 107 17.70 -19.23 -11.01
N GLU A 108 16.59 -19.51 -11.70
CA GLU A 108 16.31 -18.93 -13.02
C GLU A 108 16.01 -17.43 -12.94
N ALA A 109 15.33 -16.96 -11.89
CA ALA A 109 15.13 -15.54 -11.65
C ALA A 109 16.45 -14.79 -11.42
N VAL A 110 17.40 -15.38 -10.68
CA VAL A 110 18.75 -14.81 -10.51
C VAL A 110 19.46 -14.72 -11.85
N ARG A 111 19.46 -15.80 -12.65
CA ARG A 111 20.11 -15.87 -13.96
C ARG A 111 19.58 -14.78 -14.89
N ARG A 112 18.25 -14.73 -15.06
CA ARG A 112 17.57 -13.75 -15.91
C ARG A 112 17.92 -12.32 -15.53
N VAL A 113 17.83 -11.99 -14.24
CA VAL A 113 18.09 -10.62 -13.77
C VAL A 113 19.56 -10.23 -13.92
N ALA A 114 20.49 -11.16 -13.71
CA ALA A 114 21.92 -10.91 -13.85
C ALA A 114 22.35 -10.67 -15.31
N GLU A 115 21.65 -11.25 -16.27
CA GLU A 115 21.91 -11.13 -17.71
C GLU A 115 21.26 -9.88 -18.35
N LEU A 116 20.42 -9.15 -17.61
CA LEU A 116 19.77 -7.95 -18.14
C LEU A 116 20.78 -6.83 -18.39
N PRO A 117 20.71 -6.14 -19.54
CA PRO A 117 21.45 -4.90 -19.77
C PRO A 117 21.11 -3.80 -18.74
N ASP A 118 19.85 -3.75 -18.29
CA ASP A 118 19.39 -2.87 -17.22
C ASP A 118 18.43 -3.63 -16.26
N ALA A 119 18.95 -3.97 -15.08
CA ALA A 119 18.20 -4.65 -14.03
C ALA A 119 17.38 -3.69 -13.13
N ARG A 120 17.38 -2.38 -13.41
CA ARG A 120 16.64 -1.41 -12.60
C ARG A 120 15.13 -1.61 -12.73
N GLY A 121 14.43 -1.56 -11.59
CA GLY A 121 12.99 -1.78 -11.50
C GLY A 121 12.55 -3.24 -11.56
N TRP A 122 13.48 -4.20 -11.65
CA TRP A 122 13.14 -5.61 -11.54
C TRP A 122 12.96 -6.04 -10.09
N GLU A 123 12.06 -7.00 -9.89
CA GLU A 123 11.75 -7.57 -8.58
C GLU A 123 11.44 -9.06 -8.71
N VAL A 124 11.67 -9.79 -7.62
CA VAL A 124 11.30 -11.20 -7.47
C VAL A 124 10.31 -11.31 -6.32
N PHE A 125 9.26 -12.09 -6.51
CA PHE A 125 8.23 -12.33 -5.51
C PHE A 125 8.17 -13.82 -5.16
N VAL A 126 8.30 -14.11 -3.86
CA VAL A 126 8.18 -15.44 -3.28
C VAL A 126 6.78 -15.57 -2.68
N PRO A 127 5.90 -16.45 -3.20
CA PRO A 127 4.49 -16.53 -2.81
C PRO A 127 4.25 -17.30 -1.50
N ARG A 128 5.14 -17.11 -0.52
CA ARG A 128 5.07 -17.69 0.83
C ARG A 128 5.91 -16.88 1.83
N ALA A 129 5.78 -17.23 3.10
CA ALA A 129 6.69 -16.73 4.13
C ALA A 129 8.11 -17.32 3.93
N VAL A 130 9.11 -16.57 4.34
CA VAL A 130 10.51 -17.02 4.40
C VAL A 130 10.80 -17.47 5.81
N THR A 131 11.31 -18.69 5.95
CA THR A 131 11.62 -19.30 7.25
C THR A 131 12.85 -18.67 7.89
N ARG A 132 13.05 -18.93 9.19
CA ARG A 132 14.27 -18.51 9.90
C ARG A 132 15.54 -19.09 9.26
N GLN A 133 15.51 -20.35 8.83
CA GLN A 133 16.67 -21.05 8.25
C GLN A 133 17.11 -20.44 6.92
N GLU A 134 16.17 -19.86 6.17
CA GLU A 134 16.45 -19.19 4.89
C GLU A 134 17.00 -17.77 5.08
N VAL A 135 16.89 -17.19 6.28
CA VAL A 135 17.53 -15.92 6.62
C VAL A 135 19.02 -16.15 6.86
N HIS A 136 19.82 -15.78 5.87
CA HIS A 136 21.28 -15.95 5.94
C HIS A 136 21.93 -14.91 6.87
N ARG A 137 21.52 -13.64 6.78
CA ARG A 137 22.02 -12.55 7.63
C ARG A 137 21.18 -11.28 7.49
N VAL A 138 21.21 -10.43 8.52
CA VAL A 138 20.63 -9.08 8.51
C VAL A 138 21.74 -8.05 8.63
N ARG A 139 21.83 -7.08 7.71
CA ARG A 139 22.88 -6.07 7.66
C ARG A 139 22.32 -4.65 7.59
N ALA A 140 23.02 -3.73 8.23
CA ALA A 140 22.85 -2.30 7.97
C ALA A 140 23.27 -1.99 6.53
N VAL A 141 22.60 -1.01 5.92
CA VAL A 141 22.82 -0.60 4.53
C VAL A 141 22.96 0.91 4.44
N ARG A 142 23.71 1.37 3.43
CA ARG A 142 23.88 2.80 3.16
C ARG A 142 22.57 3.35 2.61
N GLN A 143 21.95 4.29 3.34
CA GLN A 143 20.60 4.79 3.02
C GLN A 143 20.54 5.63 1.73
N VAL A 144 21.69 5.95 1.15
CA VAL A 144 21.82 6.75 -0.08
C VAL A 144 21.82 5.92 -1.36
N ALA A 145 21.77 4.59 -1.27
CA ALA A 145 21.80 3.72 -2.44
C ALA A 145 20.43 3.62 -3.15
N GLY A 146 20.48 3.44 -4.47
CA GLY A 146 19.30 3.26 -5.31
C GLY A 146 18.73 4.55 -5.87
N TRP A 147 17.59 4.42 -6.54
CA TRP A 147 16.89 5.52 -7.20
C TRP A 147 15.77 6.08 -6.30
N ARG A 148 15.30 7.28 -6.61
CA ARG A 148 14.17 7.94 -5.93
C ARG A 148 13.03 8.07 -6.94
N TYR A 149 11.80 7.74 -6.55
CA TYR A 149 10.59 7.70 -7.37
C TYR A 149 10.54 6.54 -8.39
N PHE A 150 11.46 6.51 -9.34
CA PHE A 150 11.60 5.45 -10.34
C PHE A 150 12.99 5.52 -11.01
N PRO A 151 13.45 4.45 -11.71
CA PRO A 151 14.64 4.52 -12.55
C PRO A 151 14.52 5.67 -13.55
N ASP A 152 15.57 6.49 -13.69
CA ASP A 152 15.62 7.64 -14.60
C ASP A 152 14.63 8.78 -14.28
N ALA A 153 14.19 8.92 -13.03
CA ALA A 153 13.34 10.04 -12.60
C ALA A 153 14.00 11.42 -12.71
N HIS A 154 15.32 11.50 -12.85
CA HIS A 154 16.01 12.77 -13.02
C HIS A 154 15.61 13.46 -14.33
N GLY A 155 15.26 14.74 -14.26
CA GLY A 155 14.78 15.51 -15.42
C GLY A 155 13.31 15.24 -15.80
N VAL A 156 12.67 14.23 -15.21
CA VAL A 156 11.25 13.95 -15.43
C VAL A 156 10.40 14.85 -14.53
N THR A 157 9.32 15.38 -15.09
CA THR A 157 8.34 16.15 -14.33
C THR A 157 7.75 15.28 -13.20
N PRO A 158 7.82 15.70 -11.94
CA PRO A 158 7.31 14.91 -10.83
C PRO A 158 5.79 14.78 -10.91
N CYS A 159 5.30 13.57 -10.68
CA CYS A 159 3.86 13.32 -10.51
C CYS A 159 3.38 13.97 -9.20
N THR A 160 2.26 14.67 -9.28
CA THR A 160 1.65 15.40 -8.15
C THR A 160 0.54 14.63 -7.45
N CYS A 161 0.35 13.35 -7.79
CA CYS A 161 -0.61 12.47 -7.14
C CYS A 161 -0.25 12.24 -5.67
N ALA A 162 -1.23 11.90 -4.84
CA ALA A 162 -1.04 11.74 -3.41
C ALA A 162 -0.06 10.61 -3.04
N GLY A 163 0.10 9.61 -3.91
CA GLY A 163 1.06 8.53 -3.74
C GLY A 163 2.51 8.89 -4.13
N CYS A 164 2.69 9.77 -5.12
CA CYS A 164 4.01 10.16 -5.60
C CYS A 164 4.61 11.31 -4.78
N VAL A 165 3.80 12.19 -4.20
CA VAL A 165 4.30 13.32 -3.41
C VAL A 165 4.69 12.91 -2.00
N VAL A 166 5.84 13.37 -1.53
CA VAL A 166 6.16 13.28 -0.09
C VAL A 166 5.41 14.41 0.64
N ARG A 167 4.68 14.05 1.68
CA ARG A 167 3.91 15.02 2.47
C ARG A 167 4.85 15.99 3.19
N GLY A 168 4.56 17.29 3.08
CA GLY A 168 5.27 18.33 3.82
C GLY A 168 6.62 18.75 3.22
N GLU A 169 7.01 18.24 2.05
CA GLU A 169 8.21 18.73 1.37
C GLU A 169 8.08 20.20 1.00
N TYR A 170 9.19 20.91 1.09
CA TYR A 170 9.30 22.30 0.66
C TYR A 170 8.83 22.45 -0.79
N GLY A 171 7.96 23.42 -1.06
CA GLY A 171 7.40 23.68 -2.39
C GLY A 171 6.30 22.72 -2.86
N SER A 172 5.97 21.65 -2.12
CA SER A 172 4.96 20.65 -2.52
C SER A 172 3.55 21.25 -2.72
N ARG A 173 3.17 22.27 -1.93
CA ARG A 173 1.92 23.02 -2.12
C ARG A 173 1.90 23.73 -3.48
N ARG A 174 2.94 24.53 -3.75
CA ARG A 174 3.08 25.30 -5.00
C ARG A 174 3.14 24.38 -6.22
N LEU A 175 3.79 23.23 -6.10
CA LEU A 175 3.85 22.23 -7.16
C LEU A 175 2.45 21.68 -7.51
N ARG A 176 1.64 21.32 -6.51
CA ARG A 176 0.26 20.83 -6.71
C ARG A 176 -0.68 21.90 -7.27
N GLU A 177 -0.52 23.14 -6.83
CA GLU A 177 -1.29 24.27 -7.35
C GLU A 177 -0.94 24.55 -8.83
N ARG A 178 0.34 24.46 -9.21
CA ARG A 178 0.79 24.65 -10.60
C ARG A 178 0.50 23.47 -11.51
N ARG A 179 0.46 22.26 -10.95
CA ARG A 179 0.28 21.00 -11.70
C ARG A 179 -0.73 20.10 -10.98
N PRO A 180 -2.04 20.40 -11.07
CA PRO A 180 -3.08 19.52 -10.58
C PRO A 180 -2.96 18.13 -11.21
N HIS A 181 -2.92 17.09 -10.40
CA HIS A 181 -3.02 15.73 -10.93
C HIS A 181 -4.45 15.48 -11.42
N PRO A 182 -4.70 14.80 -12.56
CA PRO A 182 -6.06 14.58 -13.04
C PRO A 182 -6.97 13.82 -12.07
N TRP A 183 -6.42 12.88 -11.29
CA TRP A 183 -7.19 12.02 -10.38
C TRP A 183 -7.11 12.43 -8.91
N ASP A 184 -6.12 13.27 -8.60
CA ASP A 184 -5.74 13.69 -7.24
C ASP A 184 -5.55 15.23 -7.19
N GLY A 185 -6.23 15.94 -8.10
CA GLY A 185 -6.18 17.40 -8.25
C GLY A 185 -6.55 18.08 -6.95
N PRO A 186 -6.24 19.39 -6.78
CA PRO A 186 -6.12 20.01 -5.46
C PRO A 186 -7.32 19.65 -4.58
N PRO A 187 -7.08 19.04 -3.40
CA PRO A 187 -8.15 18.43 -2.62
C PRO A 187 -9.20 19.51 -2.30
N PRO A 188 -10.52 19.21 -2.45
CA PRO A 188 -11.55 20.20 -2.19
C PRO A 188 -11.38 20.82 -0.79
N PRO A 189 -11.66 22.12 -0.60
CA PRO A 189 -11.54 22.77 0.70
C PRO A 189 -12.31 22.01 1.80
N PRO A 190 -11.85 22.01 3.07
CA PRO A 190 -12.49 21.25 4.15
C PRO A 190 -13.99 21.51 4.27
N GLY A 191 -14.43 22.77 4.15
CA GLY A 191 -15.85 23.12 4.20
C GLY A 191 -16.66 22.56 3.03
N VAL A 192 -16.05 22.40 1.85
CA VAL A 192 -16.71 21.74 0.71
C VAL A 192 -16.86 20.24 0.97
N LEU A 193 -15.82 19.59 1.51
CA LEU A 193 -15.88 18.16 1.84
C LEU A 193 -16.93 17.86 2.91
N LEU A 194 -16.98 18.66 3.98
CA LEU A 194 -17.99 18.50 5.03
C LEU A 194 -19.42 18.67 4.48
N ARG A 195 -19.65 19.68 3.62
CA ARG A 195 -20.94 19.84 2.94
C ARG A 195 -21.28 18.65 2.04
N ARG A 196 -20.30 18.06 1.35
CA ARG A 196 -20.50 16.83 0.55
C ARG A 196 -20.88 15.65 1.41
N VAL A 197 -20.20 15.43 2.54
CA VAL A 197 -20.55 14.37 3.51
C VAL A 197 -21.96 14.57 4.04
N GLU A 198 -22.30 15.79 4.48
CA GLU A 198 -23.64 16.12 4.96
C GLU A 198 -24.71 15.97 3.87
N ALA A 199 -24.40 16.33 2.63
CA ALA A 199 -25.30 16.16 1.50
C ALA A 199 -25.49 14.68 1.15
N ALA A 200 -24.43 13.87 1.14
CA ALA A 200 -24.50 12.44 0.84
C ALA A 200 -25.25 11.65 1.93
N MET A 201 -25.08 12.01 3.21
CA MET A 201 -25.87 11.44 4.31
C MET A 201 -27.37 11.80 4.21
N ARG A 202 -27.69 13.00 3.72
CA ARG A 202 -29.09 13.44 3.51
C ARG A 202 -29.68 12.96 2.18
N GLY A 203 -28.81 12.71 1.20
CA GLY A 203 -29.10 12.56 -0.20
C GLY A 203 -29.26 11.10 -0.61
N GLY A 204 -30.39 10.52 -0.26
CA GLY A 204 -31.09 9.55 -1.10
C GLY A 204 -31.97 10.23 -2.17
N ALA A 205 -31.79 11.53 -2.42
CA ALA A 205 -32.57 12.31 -3.37
C ALA A 205 -31.68 13.28 -4.18
N GLY A 206 -31.37 12.88 -5.42
CA GLY A 206 -31.22 13.80 -6.56
C GLY A 206 -29.94 14.62 -6.69
N VAL A 207 -29.05 14.17 -7.58
CA VAL A 207 -28.52 15.06 -8.62
C VAL A 207 -28.70 14.36 -9.96
N ALA A 208 -29.73 14.76 -10.70
CA ALA A 208 -29.89 14.39 -12.09
C ALA A 208 -28.80 15.08 -12.90
N GLY A 209 -27.93 14.30 -13.53
CA GLY A 209 -26.85 14.76 -14.39
C GLY A 209 -26.48 13.69 -15.42
N ALA A 210 -27.23 13.69 -16.53
CA ALA A 210 -26.95 13.14 -17.86
C ALA A 210 -26.35 11.72 -17.99
N GLY A 211 -27.23 10.75 -18.24
CA GLY A 211 -26.96 9.62 -19.14
C GLY A 211 -26.62 8.28 -18.51
N GLY A 212 -27.63 7.45 -18.23
CA GLY A 212 -27.46 6.03 -17.91
C GLY A 212 -28.71 5.43 -17.28
N ALA A 213 -29.17 4.30 -17.80
CA ALA A 213 -30.46 3.66 -17.51
C ALA A 213 -30.57 3.14 -16.06
N GLY A 214 -31.82 3.02 -15.58
CA GLY A 214 -32.17 2.93 -14.16
C GLY A 214 -31.85 1.60 -13.44
N GLY A 215 -31.84 1.71 -12.10
CA GLY A 215 -32.14 0.67 -11.10
C GLY A 215 -31.12 0.60 -9.92
N PRO A 216 -31.48 0.09 -8.72
CA PRO A 216 -32.71 0.20 -7.92
C PRO A 216 -32.51 1.00 -6.60
N GLY A 217 -33.61 1.40 -5.95
CA GLY A 217 -33.79 1.47 -4.49
C GLY A 217 -32.80 2.29 -3.63
N THR A 218 -33.29 3.40 -3.07
CA THR A 218 -32.68 4.11 -1.94
C THR A 218 -32.38 3.16 -0.77
N ALA A 219 -31.11 2.80 -0.59
CA ALA A 219 -30.65 2.08 0.59
C ALA A 219 -30.66 3.00 1.83
N PRO A 220 -30.99 2.49 3.03
CA PRO A 220 -30.80 3.24 4.26
C PRO A 220 -29.31 3.58 4.39
N GLY A 221 -28.96 4.86 4.55
CA GLY A 221 -27.58 5.34 4.70
C GLY A 221 -27.17 6.49 3.78
N GLY A 222 -27.92 6.76 2.70
CA GLY A 222 -27.59 7.82 1.75
C GLY A 222 -26.65 7.37 0.64
N ASP A 223 -26.01 8.32 -0.05
CA ASP A 223 -25.13 8.02 -1.19
C ASP A 223 -23.76 7.50 -0.72
N VAL A 224 -23.64 6.17 -0.66
CA VAL A 224 -22.41 5.47 -0.26
C VAL A 224 -21.21 5.84 -1.12
N ALA A 225 -21.39 5.97 -2.44
CA ALA A 225 -20.29 6.28 -3.35
C ALA A 225 -19.77 7.70 -3.10
N ALA A 226 -20.67 8.66 -2.93
CA ALA A 226 -20.30 10.04 -2.59
C ALA A 226 -19.66 10.15 -1.19
N LEU A 227 -20.12 9.36 -0.21
CA LEU A 227 -19.50 9.30 1.12
C LEU A 227 -18.07 8.76 1.04
N CYS A 228 -17.86 7.65 0.34
CA CYS A 228 -16.53 7.07 0.15
C CYS A 228 -15.57 8.02 -0.59
N ASP A 229 -16.03 8.72 -1.64
CA ASP A 229 -15.21 9.73 -2.32
C ASP A 229 -14.84 10.89 -1.38
N ALA A 230 -15.81 11.43 -0.64
CA ALA A 230 -15.55 12.52 0.30
C ALA A 230 -14.58 12.10 1.43
N LEU A 231 -14.70 10.87 1.94
CA LEU A 231 -13.80 10.29 2.94
C LEU A 231 -12.39 10.08 2.36
N ARG A 232 -12.26 9.60 1.12
CA ARG A 232 -10.97 9.50 0.41
C ARG A 232 -10.25 10.87 0.39
N TRP A 233 -10.96 11.94 0.04
CA TRP A 233 -10.40 13.30 0.05
C TRP A 233 -10.04 13.80 1.46
N CYS A 234 -10.83 13.44 2.47
CA CYS A 234 -10.51 13.70 3.87
C CYS A 234 -9.20 12.99 4.29
N GLY A 235 -9.00 11.74 3.87
CA GLY A 235 -7.80 10.95 4.16
C GLY A 235 -6.50 11.50 3.58
N MET A 236 -6.57 12.38 2.58
CA MET A 236 -5.37 13.05 2.04
C MET A 236 -4.78 14.12 2.99
N ARG A 237 -5.45 14.44 4.09
CA ARG A 237 -5.07 15.51 5.03
C ARG A 237 -4.34 14.95 6.26
N ARG A 238 -3.49 15.77 6.88
CA ARG A 238 -2.81 15.43 8.15
C ARG A 238 -3.73 15.54 9.37
N ARG A 239 -4.81 16.31 9.25
CA ARG A 239 -5.80 16.57 10.30
C ARG A 239 -7.16 16.69 9.64
N GLY A 240 -8.19 16.27 10.36
CA GLY A 240 -9.56 16.50 9.99
C GLY A 240 -10.52 16.51 11.18
N PRO A 241 -11.80 16.79 10.92
CA PRO A 241 -12.82 17.02 11.94
C PRO A 241 -13.40 15.69 12.44
N VAL A 242 -12.71 15.04 13.38
CA VAL A 242 -13.11 13.72 13.93
C VAL A 242 -14.55 13.73 14.41
N ASP A 243 -14.96 14.74 15.18
CA ASP A 243 -16.31 14.82 15.76
C ASP A 243 -17.42 14.86 14.69
N ARG A 244 -17.12 15.44 13.52
CA ARG A 244 -18.09 15.53 12.40
C ARG A 244 -18.19 14.24 11.61
N LEU A 245 -17.13 13.44 11.58
CA LEU A 245 -17.11 12.17 10.84
C LEU A 245 -17.40 10.95 11.73
N ALA A 246 -17.23 11.06 13.04
CA ALA A 246 -17.47 9.98 13.99
C ALA A 246 -18.86 9.33 13.89
N PRO A 247 -19.96 10.04 13.54
CA PRO A 247 -21.26 9.40 13.31
C PRO A 247 -21.25 8.33 12.20
N LEU A 248 -20.36 8.44 11.21
CA LEU A 248 -20.26 7.48 10.10
C LEU A 248 -19.78 6.09 10.53
N ALA A 249 -19.23 5.93 11.74
CA ALA A 249 -18.87 4.60 12.25
C ALA A 249 -20.09 3.73 12.56
N ALA A 250 -21.30 4.30 12.63
CA ALA A 250 -22.55 3.57 12.76
C ALA A 250 -23.29 3.45 11.41
N HIS A 251 -22.64 3.83 10.29
CA HIS A 251 -23.25 3.77 8.98
C HIS A 251 -23.57 2.32 8.60
N PRO A 252 -24.76 2.01 8.06
CA PRO A 252 -25.17 0.64 7.77
C PRO A 252 -24.27 -0.07 6.75
N ASP A 253 -23.79 0.65 5.73
CA ASP A 253 -22.87 0.10 4.73
C ASP A 253 -21.43 0.00 5.28
N PRO A 254 -20.83 -1.21 5.32
CA PRO A 254 -19.47 -1.42 5.82
C PRO A 254 -18.41 -0.68 4.99
N ARG A 255 -18.64 -0.43 3.70
CA ARG A 255 -17.68 0.30 2.84
C ARG A 255 -17.45 1.72 3.34
N VAL A 256 -18.48 2.38 3.87
CA VAL A 256 -18.35 3.72 4.47
C VAL A 256 -17.55 3.65 5.77
N ARG A 257 -17.75 2.60 6.57
CA ARG A 257 -17.01 2.39 7.83
C ARG A 257 -15.53 2.07 7.58
N THR A 258 -15.24 1.24 6.57
CA THR A 258 -13.88 0.97 6.07
C THR A 258 -13.22 2.25 5.56
N ALA A 259 -13.91 3.01 4.67
CA ALA A 259 -13.40 4.27 4.16
C ALA A 259 -13.14 5.30 5.27
N LEU A 260 -13.94 5.29 6.34
CA LEU A 260 -13.71 6.13 7.52
C LEU A 260 -12.42 5.73 8.25
N ALA A 261 -12.20 4.43 8.50
CA ALA A 261 -10.98 3.92 9.14
C ALA A 261 -9.73 4.32 8.34
N GLU A 262 -9.75 4.09 7.03
CA GLU A 262 -8.67 4.45 6.11
C GLU A 262 -8.41 5.96 6.11
N ALA A 263 -9.48 6.78 6.06
CA ALA A 263 -9.36 8.23 6.03
C ALA A 263 -8.70 8.79 7.30
N VAL A 264 -9.06 8.27 8.48
CA VAL A 264 -8.53 8.80 9.75
C VAL A 264 -7.18 8.20 10.15
N GLY A 265 -6.77 7.07 9.58
CA GLY A 265 -5.54 6.35 9.98
C GLY A 265 -4.29 7.24 10.02
N GLY A 266 -4.12 8.10 9.02
CA GLY A 266 -3.00 9.04 8.92
C GLY A 266 -3.12 10.35 9.71
N TRP A 267 -4.22 10.57 10.46
CA TRP A 267 -4.51 11.87 11.06
C TRP A 267 -3.84 12.10 12.42
N SER A 268 -3.25 13.28 12.60
CA SER A 268 -2.75 13.73 13.91
C SER A 268 -3.81 14.37 14.81
N THR A 269 -5.10 14.30 14.45
CA THR A 269 -6.19 14.87 15.27
C THR A 269 -6.41 14.02 16.54
N PRO A 270 -6.56 14.63 17.73
CA PRO A 270 -7.03 13.94 18.92
C PRO A 270 -8.37 13.21 18.68
N GLY A 271 -8.62 12.12 19.39
CA GLY A 271 -9.86 11.32 19.25
C GLY A 271 -9.84 10.25 18.16
N VAL A 272 -8.89 10.30 17.22
CA VAL A 272 -8.74 9.25 16.17
C VAL A 272 -8.52 7.86 16.77
N GLY A 273 -7.72 7.74 17.83
CA GLY A 273 -7.46 6.45 18.48
C GLY A 273 -8.72 5.80 19.04
N ALA A 274 -9.59 6.58 19.68
CA ALA A 274 -10.87 6.09 20.18
C ALA A 274 -11.82 5.68 19.04
N LEU A 275 -11.82 6.45 17.94
CA LEU A 275 -12.61 6.12 16.76
C LEU A 275 -12.15 4.81 16.11
N LEU A 276 -10.84 4.61 15.95
CA LEU A 276 -10.28 3.37 15.40
C LEU A 276 -10.51 2.17 16.33
N ALA A 277 -10.38 2.34 17.65
CA ALA A 277 -10.67 1.29 18.61
C ALA A 277 -12.13 0.81 18.50
N ARG A 278 -13.07 1.73 18.28
CA ARG A 278 -14.48 1.39 18.02
C ARG A 278 -14.66 0.62 16.71
N LEU A 279 -14.01 1.05 15.63
CA LEU A 279 -14.08 0.38 14.32
C LEU A 279 -13.35 -0.98 14.31
N ALA A 280 -12.34 -1.18 15.16
CA ALA A 280 -11.69 -2.48 15.32
C ALA A 280 -12.58 -3.55 15.99
N ALA A 281 -13.64 -3.11 16.68
CA ALA A 281 -14.67 -3.98 17.27
C ALA A 281 -15.90 -4.15 16.36
N ASP A 282 -15.82 -3.70 15.09
CA ASP A 282 -16.91 -3.83 14.13
C ASP A 282 -17.20 -5.31 13.81
N PRO A 283 -18.47 -5.71 13.66
CA PRO A 283 -18.81 -7.08 13.26
C PRO A 283 -18.35 -7.44 11.84
N ASP A 284 -18.12 -6.45 10.97
CA ASP A 284 -17.63 -6.67 9.63
C ASP A 284 -16.09 -6.83 9.63
N PRO A 285 -15.57 -7.95 9.10
CA PRO A 285 -14.13 -8.24 9.16
C PRO A 285 -13.28 -7.25 8.37
N ASP A 286 -13.78 -6.68 7.27
CA ASP A 286 -13.03 -5.73 6.45
C ASP A 286 -12.87 -4.39 7.19
N VAL A 287 -13.91 -3.98 7.94
CA VAL A 287 -13.86 -2.77 8.78
C VAL A 287 -12.87 -2.97 9.93
N ALA A 288 -12.91 -4.13 10.59
CA ALA A 288 -12.02 -4.47 11.68
C ALA A 288 -10.54 -4.55 11.22
N GLU A 289 -10.26 -5.18 10.07
CA GLU A 289 -8.92 -5.24 9.48
C GLU A 289 -8.41 -3.83 9.13
N ALA A 290 -9.22 -3.01 8.46
CA ALA A 290 -8.83 -1.64 8.10
C ALA A 290 -8.53 -0.77 9.34
N ALA A 291 -9.29 -0.93 10.43
CA ALA A 291 -9.05 -0.24 11.68
C ALA A 291 -7.78 -0.71 12.41
N ALA A 292 -7.49 -2.01 12.35
CA ALA A 292 -6.27 -2.60 12.90
C ALA A 292 -5.03 -2.10 12.14
N ASP A 293 -5.06 -2.14 10.80
CA ASP A 293 -4.00 -1.61 9.93
C ASP A 293 -3.76 -0.11 10.19
N ALA A 294 -4.85 0.67 10.27
CA ALA A 294 -4.78 2.09 10.60
C ALA A 294 -4.21 2.36 11.99
N THR A 295 -4.42 1.46 12.96
CA THR A 295 -3.85 1.57 14.31
C THR A 295 -2.37 1.20 14.33
N GLU A 296 -1.97 0.15 13.61
CA GLU A 296 -0.55 -0.26 13.48
C GLU A 296 0.28 0.86 12.85
N LEU A 297 -0.26 1.56 11.85
CA LEU A 297 0.38 2.75 11.25
C LEU A 297 0.62 3.91 12.24
N ARG A 298 -0.11 3.94 13.36
CA ARG A 298 -0.04 5.01 14.36
C ARG A 298 0.75 4.64 15.60
N ALA A 299 0.96 3.35 15.85
CA ALA A 299 1.67 2.90 17.03
C ALA A 299 3.06 3.56 17.07
N PRO A 300 3.40 4.31 18.14
CA PRO A 300 4.78 4.70 18.33
C PRO A 300 5.63 3.43 18.43
N ASP A 301 6.85 3.47 17.90
CA ASP A 301 7.81 2.36 18.05
C ASP A 301 7.84 1.93 19.54
N PRO A 302 7.74 0.62 19.85
CA PRO A 302 7.84 0.18 21.23
C PRO A 302 9.19 0.64 21.81
N PRO A 303 9.21 1.15 23.06
CA PRO A 303 10.46 1.51 23.71
C PRO A 303 11.34 0.26 23.83
N ASP A 304 12.64 0.45 23.57
CA ASP A 304 13.66 -0.60 23.52
C ASP A 304 13.85 -1.33 24.87
#